data_AF-A0A833G190-F1
#
_entry.id   AF-A0A833G190-F1
#
_cell.length_a   1.000
_cell.length_b   1.000
_cell.length_c   1.000
_cell.angle_alpha   90.00
_cell.angle_beta   90.00
_cell.angle_gamma   90.00
#
_symmetry.space_group_name_H-M   'P 1'
#
loop_
_entity.id
_entity.type
_entity.pdbx_description
1 polymer ?
#
loop_
_entity_poly.entity_id
_entity_poly.type
_entity_poly.pdbx_seq_one_letter_code
_entity_poly.pdbx_strand_id
1 'polypeptide(L)'
;YGRVGGVLVTGNEDGIKHVAMNVLYSLQHLGYVIPPQADAGWIGEAGPGPSYADPGSGGFENEFTRRNTTFMTWNLIHVAALLKRSGGIPAHGNQRREWDAGARFDHPNPEYR
;
A
#
# COMPACT_ATOMS: atom_id res chain seq x y z
N TYR A 1 -5.46 -1.70 13.48
CA TYR A 1 -4.31 -1.47 12.57
C TYR A 1 -3.33 -2.62 12.71
N GLY A 2 -2.55 -2.94 11.68
CA GLY A 2 -1.57 -4.04 11.75
C GLY A 2 -1.44 -4.88 10.49
N ARG A 3 -2.05 -4.44 9.38
CA ARG A 3 -1.88 -5.04 8.06
C ARG A 3 -1.12 -4.08 7.16
N VAL A 4 -0.44 -4.63 6.17
CA VAL A 4 0.29 -3.87 5.14
C VAL A 4 -0.40 -4.06 3.80
N GLY A 5 -0.52 -2.99 3.02
CA GLY A 5 -1.16 -3.00 1.72
C GLY A 5 -0.17 -2.70 0.60
N GLY A 6 -0.34 -3.37 -0.53
CA GLY A 6 0.33 -3.09 -1.78
C GLY A 6 -0.57 -3.49 -2.94
N VAL A 7 -0.21 -3.10 -4.16
CA VAL A 7 -1.02 -3.34 -5.36
C VAL A 7 -0.15 -3.78 -6.53
N LEU A 8 -0.57 -4.85 -7.20
CA LEU A 8 0.01 -5.31 -8.45
C LEU A 8 -1.02 -5.08 -9.56
N VAL A 9 -0.65 -4.33 -10.60
CA VAL A 9 -1.56 -4.00 -11.70
C VAL A 9 -0.96 -4.46 -13.02
N THR A 10 -1.75 -5.14 -13.85
CA THR A 10 -1.37 -5.47 -15.22
C THR A 10 -2.39 -4.89 -16.17
N GLY A 11 -1.95 -4.35 -17.30
CA GLY A 11 -2.83 -3.86 -18.36
C GLY A 11 -2.14 -3.94 -19.71
N ASN A 12 -2.92 -3.89 -20.78
CA ASN A 12 -2.34 -3.99 -22.13
C ASN A 12 -1.64 -2.69 -22.56
N GLU A 13 -1.94 -1.54 -21.95
CA GLU A 13 -1.43 -0.23 -22.36
C GLU A 13 -1.19 0.77 -21.21
N ASP A 14 -2.24 1.26 -20.53
CA ASP A 14 -2.11 2.39 -19.59
C ASP A 14 -3.04 2.24 -18.36
N GLY A 15 -2.77 3.03 -17.32
CA GLY A 15 -3.64 3.20 -16.16
C GLY A 15 -3.06 2.69 -14.84
N ILE A 16 -1.88 2.03 -14.83
CA ILE A 16 -1.30 1.42 -13.63
C ILE A 16 -1.23 2.41 -12.47
N LYS A 17 -0.69 3.60 -12.70
CA LYS A 17 -0.50 4.60 -11.64
C LYS A 17 -1.83 5.17 -11.15
N HIS A 18 -2.80 5.34 -12.03
CA HIS A 18 -4.13 5.79 -11.66
C HIS A 18 -4.87 4.74 -10.82
N VAL A 19 -4.80 3.46 -11.20
CA VAL A 19 -5.34 2.35 -10.41
C VAL A 19 -4.64 2.25 -9.06
N ALA A 20 -3.30 2.29 -9.05
CA ALA A 20 -2.51 2.17 -7.84
C ALA A 20 -2.84 3.29 -6.84
N MET A 21 -2.94 4.54 -7.30
CA MET A 21 -3.33 5.68 -6.48
C MET A 21 -4.65 5.42 -5.76
N ASN A 22 -5.68 5.00 -6.50
CA ASN A 22 -7.02 4.76 -5.95
C ASN A 22 -7.04 3.60 -4.94
N VAL A 23 -6.41 2.47 -5.29
CA VAL A 23 -6.37 1.29 -4.43
C VAL A 23 -5.59 1.57 -3.14
N LEU A 24 -4.39 2.13 -3.24
CA LEU A 24 -3.54 2.41 -2.08
C LEU A 24 -4.18 3.46 -1.16
N TYR A 25 -4.77 4.53 -1.71
CA TYR A 25 -5.50 5.53 -0.93
C TYR A 25 -6.69 4.91 -0.18
N SER A 26 -7.44 4.04 -0.85
CA SER A 26 -8.60 3.36 -0.25
C SER A 26 -8.17 2.39 0.86
N LEU A 27 -7.07 1.65 0.66
CA LEU A 27 -6.51 0.75 1.68
C LEU A 27 -6.08 1.49 2.95
N GLN A 28 -5.54 2.70 2.82
CA GLN A 28 -5.17 3.54 3.98
C GLN A 28 -6.39 3.84 4.86
N HIS A 29 -7.55 4.12 4.26
CA HIS A 29 -8.79 4.40 5.01
C HIS A 29 -9.35 3.16 5.72
N LEU A 30 -9.01 1.97 5.24
CA LEU A 30 -9.31 0.70 5.92
C LEU A 30 -8.29 0.34 7.02
N GLY A 31 -7.25 1.16 7.22
CA GLY A 31 -6.24 0.98 8.26
C GLY A 31 -5.06 0.08 7.86
N TYR A 32 -4.82 -0.11 6.56
CA TYR A 32 -3.59 -0.72 6.06
C TYR A 32 -2.44 0.31 6.08
N VAL A 33 -1.26 -0.16 6.45
CA VAL A 33 -0.01 0.61 6.31
C VAL A 33 0.51 0.42 4.89
N ILE A 34 0.84 1.51 4.21
CA ILE A 34 1.39 1.48 2.85
C ILE A 34 2.88 1.86 2.93
N PRO A 35 3.81 0.93 2.60
CA PRO A 35 5.24 1.21 2.63
C PRO A 35 5.69 2.00 1.37
N PRO A 36 6.95 2.45 1.31
CA PRO A 36 7.53 2.97 0.08
C PRO A 36 7.42 1.96 -1.07
N GLN A 37 7.20 2.44 -2.29
CA GLN A 37 7.10 1.60 -3.50
C GLN A 37 6.14 0.41 -3.33
N ALA A 38 4.93 0.69 -2.82
CA ALA A 38 3.88 -0.30 -2.58
C ALA A 38 3.07 -0.69 -3.82
N ASP A 39 3.49 -0.23 -4.99
CA ASP A 39 2.90 -0.60 -6.27
C ASP A 39 3.94 -1.18 -7.23
N ALA A 40 3.52 -2.20 -7.97
CA ALA A 40 4.25 -2.76 -9.09
C ALA A 40 3.27 -3.12 -10.19
N GLY A 41 3.79 -3.40 -11.39
CA GLY A 41 2.92 -3.78 -12.49
C GLY A 41 3.61 -3.82 -13.83
N TRP A 42 2.85 -4.25 -14.83
CA TRP A 42 3.27 -4.35 -16.22
C TRP A 42 2.23 -3.72 -17.16
N ILE A 43 2.72 -2.94 -18.12
CA ILE A 43 1.95 -2.49 -19.27
C ILE A 43 2.62 -2.91 -20.57
N GLY A 44 1.81 -3.18 -21.58
CA GLY A 44 2.25 -3.34 -22.96
C GLY A 44 2.38 -2.00 -23.70
N GLU A 45 2.60 -2.10 -25.01
CA GLU A 45 2.63 -0.94 -25.92
C GLU A 45 1.26 -0.28 -26.06
N ALA A 46 1.25 0.97 -26.51
CA ALA A 46 0.01 1.70 -26.77
C ALA A 46 -0.89 0.97 -27.79
N GLY A 47 -2.18 0.81 -27.48
CA GLY A 47 -3.18 0.12 -28.29
C GLY A 47 -3.63 -1.25 -27.77
N PRO A 48 -4.43 -1.98 -28.56
CA PRO A 48 -4.90 -3.32 -28.20
C PRO A 48 -3.73 -4.31 -28.27
N GLY A 49 -3.00 -4.44 -27.17
CA GLY A 49 -1.87 -5.37 -27.03
C GLY A 49 -2.26 -6.70 -26.37
N PRO A 50 -1.32 -7.66 -26.32
CA PRO A 50 -1.45 -8.86 -25.50
C PRO A 50 -1.49 -8.53 -24.00
N SER A 51 -2.11 -9.39 -23.20
CA SER A 51 -2.04 -9.34 -21.75
C SER A 51 -0.71 -9.92 -21.22
N TYR A 52 -0.39 -9.62 -19.95
CA TYR A 52 0.89 -9.96 -19.32
C TYR A 52 1.36 -11.40 -19.56
N ALA A 53 0.46 -12.39 -19.45
CA ALA A 53 0.80 -13.80 -19.57
C ALA A 53 0.62 -14.38 -20.97
N ASP A 54 0.21 -13.57 -21.95
CA ASP A 54 -0.01 -14.04 -23.31
C ASP A 54 1.32 -14.31 -24.03
N PRO A 55 1.36 -15.29 -24.94
CA PRO A 55 2.56 -15.55 -25.75
C PRO A 55 3.00 -14.30 -26.51
N GLY A 56 4.28 -13.93 -26.36
CA GLY A 56 4.87 -12.78 -27.05
C GLY A 56 4.57 -11.43 -26.40
N SER A 57 3.93 -11.37 -25.22
CA SER A 57 3.70 -10.12 -24.49
C SER A 57 4.98 -9.45 -23.98
N GLY A 58 6.03 -10.24 -23.72
CA GLY A 58 7.24 -9.77 -23.02
C GLY A 58 7.03 -9.51 -21.52
N GLY A 59 5.89 -9.92 -20.95
CA GLY A 59 5.54 -9.67 -19.55
C GLY A 59 6.51 -10.31 -18.56
N PHE A 60 6.81 -11.60 -18.73
CA PHE A 60 7.72 -12.33 -17.84
C PHE A 60 9.18 -11.89 -17.98
N GLU A 61 9.55 -11.33 -19.14
CA GLU A 61 10.89 -10.87 -19.46
C GLU A 61 11.13 -9.42 -19.03
N ASN A 62 10.07 -8.66 -18.75
CA ASN A 62 10.15 -7.24 -18.42
C ASN A 62 10.91 -7.00 -17.10
N GLU A 63 12.17 -6.58 -17.21
CA GLU A 63 13.06 -6.36 -16.08
C GLU A 63 12.52 -5.29 -15.11
N PHE A 64 11.91 -4.23 -15.64
CA PHE A 64 11.32 -3.17 -14.82
C PHE A 64 10.20 -3.70 -13.92
N THR A 65 9.30 -4.51 -14.48
CA THR A 65 8.21 -5.17 -13.74
C THR A 65 8.77 -6.10 -12.68
N ARG A 66 9.74 -6.96 -13.03
CA ARG A 66 10.35 -7.92 -12.10
C ARG A 66 11.08 -7.23 -10.95
N ARG A 67 11.87 -6.20 -11.25
CA ARG A 67 12.61 -5.42 -10.26
C ARG A 67 11.65 -4.75 -9.28
N ASN A 68 10.65 -4.03 -9.78
CA ASN A 68 9.71 -3.33 -8.92
C ASN A 68 8.82 -4.29 -8.12
N THR A 69 8.41 -5.41 -8.70
CA THR A 69 7.66 -6.46 -7.97
C THR A 69 8.51 -7.02 -6.82
N THR A 70 9.80 -7.25 -7.07
CA THR A 70 10.73 -7.73 -6.04
C THR A 70 10.89 -6.69 -4.92
N PHE A 71 11.11 -5.42 -5.26
CA PHE A 71 11.28 -4.34 -4.29
C PHE A 71 10.03 -4.11 -3.46
N MET A 72 8.87 -4.04 -4.11
CA MET A 72 7.57 -3.94 -3.45
C MET A 72 7.38 -5.10 -2.47
N THR A 73 7.67 -6.34 -2.89
CA THR A 73 7.53 -7.54 -2.05
C THR A 73 8.39 -7.44 -0.79
N TRP A 74 9.66 -7.04 -0.92
CA TRP A 74 10.53 -6.84 0.24
C TRP A 74 10.00 -5.74 1.17
N ASN A 75 9.56 -4.61 0.63
CA ASN A 75 9.02 -3.51 1.43
C ASN A 75 7.76 -3.95 2.21
N LEU A 76 6.87 -4.70 1.57
CA LEU A 76 5.68 -5.26 2.22
C LEU A 76 6.05 -6.23 3.34
N ILE A 77 6.96 -7.17 3.09
CA ILE A 77 7.39 -8.17 4.07
C ILE A 77 8.06 -7.51 5.27
N HIS A 78 8.97 -6.56 5.05
CA HIS A 78 9.68 -5.87 6.14
C HIS A 78 8.72 -5.12 7.06
N VAL A 79 7.79 -4.35 6.48
CA VAL A 79 6.80 -3.61 7.28
C VAL A 79 5.81 -4.55 7.96
N ALA A 80 5.40 -5.63 7.30
CA ALA A 80 4.51 -6.62 7.91
C ALA A 80 5.16 -7.31 9.10
N ALA A 81 6.45 -7.66 8.98
CA ALA A 81 7.23 -8.21 10.08
C ALA A 81 7.37 -7.20 11.23
N LEU A 82 7.60 -5.91 10.94
CA LEU A 82 7.66 -4.85 11.94
C LEU A 82 6.34 -4.72 12.70
N LEU A 83 5.22 -4.63 11.99
CA LEU A 83 3.89 -4.54 12.60
C LEU A 83 3.57 -5.78 13.42
N LYS A 84 3.91 -6.98 12.93
CA LYS A 84 3.69 -8.22 13.68
C LYS A 84 4.45 -8.22 15.01
N ARG A 85 5.71 -7.78 15.02
CA ARG A 85 6.52 -7.70 16.24
C ARG A 85 6.02 -6.62 17.21
N SER A 86 5.45 -5.52 16.71
CA SER A 86 4.95 -4.42 17.55
C SER A 86 3.52 -4.64 18.08
N GLY A 87 2.85 -5.72 17.67
CA GLY A 87 1.42 -5.93 17.97
C GLY A 87 0.49 -5.01 17.15
N GLY A 88 0.97 -4.48 16.02
CA GLY A 88 0.24 -3.53 15.16
C GLY A 88 0.57 -2.07 15.48
N ILE A 89 -0.26 -1.15 14.95
CA ILE A 89 -0.25 0.26 15.34
C ILE A 89 -1.28 0.44 16.46
N PRO A 90 -0.91 1.06 17.60
CA PRO A 90 -1.85 1.34 18.67
C PRO A 90 -3.05 2.17 18.16
N ALA A 91 -4.25 1.83 18.63
CA ALA A 91 -5.46 2.62 18.34
C ALA A 91 -5.65 3.81 19.31
N HIS A 92 -4.78 3.95 20.31
CA HIS A 92 -4.84 5.09 21.22
C HIS A 92 -4.75 6.41 20.45
N GLY A 93 -5.64 7.35 20.75
CA GLY A 93 -5.72 8.64 20.06
C GLY A 93 -6.58 8.65 18.78
N ASN A 94 -7.09 7.51 18.31
CA ASN A 94 -8.02 7.42 17.18
C ASN A 94 -9.30 6.62 17.47
N GLN A 95 -9.73 6.60 18.73
CA GLN A 95 -10.91 5.88 19.20
C GLN A 95 -12.15 6.78 19.24
N ARG A 96 -13.00 6.67 18.21
CA ARG A 96 -14.25 7.46 18.11
C ARG A 96 -15.16 7.31 19.33
N ARG A 97 -15.35 6.09 19.84
CA ARG A 97 -16.22 5.86 21.02
C ARG A 97 -15.74 6.60 22.26
N GLU A 98 -14.43 6.62 22.48
CA GLU A 98 -13.83 7.31 23.64
C GLU A 98 -13.90 8.83 23.46
N TRP A 99 -13.66 9.32 22.24
CA TRP A 99 -13.87 10.73 21.90
C TRP A 99 -15.30 11.19 22.16
N ASP A 100 -16.28 10.40 21.71
CA ASP A 100 -17.71 10.63 21.91
C ASP A 100 -18.09 10.57 23.41
N ALA A 101 -17.37 9.77 24.20
CA ALA A 101 -17.48 9.72 25.67
C ALA A 101 -16.76 10.87 26.40
N GLY A 102 -16.21 11.84 25.67
CA GLY A 102 -15.56 13.03 26.24
C GLY A 102 -14.06 12.89 26.46
N ALA A 103 -13.44 11.76 26.11
CA ALA A 103 -11.99 11.63 26.19
C ALA A 103 -11.33 12.65 25.26
N ARG A 104 -10.31 13.33 25.78
CA ARG A 104 -9.38 14.13 25.02
C ARG A 104 -8.02 13.45 25.25
N PHE A 105 -7.33 13.16 24.15
CA PHE A 105 -6.09 12.37 24.17
C PHE A 105 -4.88 13.32 24.29
N ASP A 106 -5.01 14.31 25.17
CA ASP A 106 -4.15 15.49 25.19
C ASP A 106 -2.72 15.20 25.65
N HIS A 107 -1.80 15.91 24.99
CA HIS A 107 -0.42 16.12 25.40
C HIS A 107 -0.42 17.15 26.54
N PRO A 108 0.44 17.03 27.59
CA PRO A 108 0.36 17.89 28.77
C PRO A 108 0.31 19.38 28.43
N ASN A 109 -0.66 20.08 29.04
CA ASN A 109 -0.81 21.52 28.93
C ASN A 109 0.42 22.23 29.53
N PRO A 110 1.20 22.99 28.75
CA PRO A 110 2.39 23.69 29.25
C PRO A 110 2.09 24.75 30.32
N GLU A 111 0.84 25.22 30.41
CA GLU A 111 0.46 26.38 31.24
C GLU A 111 0.03 26.02 32.66
N TYR A 112 -0.07 24.74 33.01
CA TYR A 112 -0.35 24.28 34.38
C TYR A 112 0.73 23.31 34.84
N ARG A 113 1.83 23.86 35.37
CA ARG A 113 2.83 23.18 36.19
C ARG A 113 3.01 23.91 37.51
#